data_AF-A0A4X1UHL2-F1
#
_entry.id   AF-A0A4X1UHL2-F1
#
_cell.length_a   1.000
_cell.length_b   1.000
_cell.length_c   1.000
_cell.angle_alpha   90.00
_cell.angle_beta   90.00
_cell.angle_gamma   90.00
#
_symmetry.space_group_name_H-M   'P 1'
#
loop_
_entity.id
_entity.type
_entity.pdbx_description
1 polymer ?
#
loop_
_entity_poly.entity_id
_entity_poly.type
_entity_poly.pdbx_seq_one_letter_code
_entity_poly.pdbx_strand_id
1 'polypeptide(L)'
;HGLDRECILSGIMSVNGKKVLHMDRNPYYGGESASITPLEDLYKRFNIPGAPPASMGRGRDWNVDLIPKFLMANGQLVKMLLFTEVTRYLDFKVTEGSFVYKGGKIYKVPSTEAEALASTARPPWNSRVAFLCFKRLDITYLFW
;
A
#
# COMPACT_ATOMS: atom_id res chain seq x y z
N HIS A 1 -7.85 8.53 4.85
CA HIS A 1 -9.09 7.73 4.90
C HIS A 1 -8.84 6.41 4.17
N GLY A 2 -8.07 5.48 4.73
CA GLY A 2 -7.76 4.20 4.08
C GLY A 2 -6.50 3.59 4.67
N LEU A 3 -6.54 2.26 4.82
CA LEU A 3 -5.95 1.47 5.90
C LEU A 3 -6.57 1.87 7.25
N ASP A 4 -7.60 1.11 7.61
CA ASP A 4 -8.51 1.28 8.75
C ASP A 4 -7.83 1.91 9.96
N ARG A 5 -8.00 3.23 10.08
CA ARG A 5 -7.55 3.99 11.26
C ARG A 5 -8.21 3.41 12.50
N GLU A 6 -9.41 2.89 12.32
CA GLU A 6 -10.26 2.17 13.25
C GLU A 6 -9.59 0.87 13.72
N CYS A 7 -9.04 0.04 12.80
CA CYS A 7 -8.29 -1.17 13.14
C CYS A 7 -7.01 -0.84 13.94
N ILE A 8 -6.24 0.16 13.49
CA ILE A 8 -5.00 0.57 14.18
C ILE A 8 -5.31 1.11 15.57
N LEU A 9 -6.33 1.96 15.69
CA LEU A 9 -6.76 2.53 16.96
C LEU A 9 -7.25 1.43 17.92
N SER A 10 -8.05 0.49 17.41
CA SER A 10 -8.52 -0.67 18.16
C SER A 10 -7.34 -1.51 18.68
N GLY A 11 -6.34 -1.77 17.83
CA GLY A 11 -5.12 -2.48 18.21
C GLY A 11 -4.33 -1.75 19.32
N ILE A 12 -4.12 -0.44 19.18
CA ILE A 12 -3.42 0.37 20.20
C ILE A 12 -4.19 0.37 21.52
N MET A 13 -5.50 0.54 21.49
CA MET A 13 -6.33 0.51 22.70
C MET A 13 -6.29 -0.85 23.39
N SER A 14 -6.29 -1.95 22.62
CA SER A 14 -6.20 -3.30 23.16
C SER A 14 -4.84 -3.57 23.81
N VAL A 15 -3.74 -3.13 23.19
CA VAL A 15 -2.38 -3.25 23.77
C VAL A 15 -2.25 -2.43 25.06
N ASN A 16 -2.94 -1.29 25.15
CA ASN A 16 -3.02 -0.47 26.37
C ASN A 16 -3.97 -1.02 27.44
N GLY A 17 -4.42 -2.28 27.32
CA GLY A 17 -5.23 -2.97 28.32
C GLY A 17 -6.71 -2.56 28.35
N LYS A 18 -7.21 -1.87 27.31
CA LYS A 18 -8.65 -1.59 27.19
C LYS A 18 -9.37 -2.77 26.56
N LYS A 19 -10.56 -3.09 27.06
CA LYS A 19 -11.47 -4.04 26.42
C LYS A 19 -12.18 -3.34 25.26
N VAL A 20 -11.82 -3.70 24.03
CA VAL A 20 -12.33 -3.07 22.81
C VAL A 20 -13.32 -3.99 22.10
N LEU A 21 -14.45 -3.43 21.67
CA LEU A 21 -15.40 -4.09 20.77
C LEU A 21 -15.32 -3.41 19.40
N HIS A 22 -14.86 -4.14 18.39
CA HIS A 22 -14.78 -3.65 17.01
C HIS A 22 -15.92 -4.27 16.20
N MET A 23 -16.80 -3.45 15.65
CA MET A 23 -17.94 -3.88 14.83
C MET A 23 -17.93 -3.13 13.50
N ASP A 24 -18.10 -3.86 12.40
CA ASP A 24 -18.34 -3.30 11.06
C ASP A 24 -19.76 -3.68 10.62
N ARG A 25 -20.37 -2.83 9.80
CA ARG A 25 -21.67 -3.11 9.15
C ARG A 25 -21.51 -4.00 7.93
N ASN A 26 -20.33 -3.99 7.32
CA ASN A 26 -20.04 -4.76 6.12
C ASN A 26 -19.67 -6.20 6.48
N PRO A 27 -20.02 -7.19 5.63
CA PRO A 27 -19.61 -8.58 5.83
C PRO A 27 -18.13 -8.83 5.47
N TYR A 28 -17.36 -7.79 5.14
CA TYR A 28 -15.96 -7.85 4.74
C TYR A 28 -15.15 -6.75 5.45
N TYR A 29 -13.86 -7.01 5.66
CA TYR A 29 -12.92 -6.06 6.27
C TYR A 29 -12.48 -4.97 5.29
N GLY A 30 -12.04 -3.82 5.81
CA GLY A 30 -11.39 -2.75 5.05
C GLY A 30 -12.31 -1.68 4.46
N GLY A 31 -13.64 -1.85 4.52
CA GLY A 31 -14.62 -0.85 4.10
C GLY A 31 -14.35 -0.27 2.70
N GLU A 32 -14.09 1.04 2.62
CA GLU A 32 -13.74 1.74 1.37
C GLU A 32 -12.35 1.39 0.82
N SER A 33 -11.46 0.91 1.69
CA SER A 33 -10.12 0.41 1.34
C SER A 33 -10.04 -1.13 1.33
N ALA A 34 -11.17 -1.81 1.18
CA ALA A 34 -11.21 -3.27 1.14
C ALA A 34 -10.43 -3.83 -0.05
N SER A 35 -9.81 -4.99 0.17
CA SER A 35 -9.26 -5.85 -0.87
C SER A 35 -10.34 -6.82 -1.33
N ILE A 36 -10.57 -6.91 -2.63
CA ILE A 36 -11.60 -7.76 -3.22
C ILE A 36 -10.96 -9.05 -3.71
N THR A 37 -11.53 -10.16 -3.27
CA THR A 37 -11.23 -11.52 -3.71
C THR A 37 -12.51 -12.35 -3.60
N PRO A 38 -12.81 -13.24 -4.54
CA PRO A 38 -12.07 -13.53 -5.77
C PRO A 38 -12.36 -12.52 -6.90
N LEU A 39 -11.61 -12.62 -8.01
CA LEU A 39 -11.70 -11.71 -9.16
C LEU A 39 -13.13 -11.55 -9.73
N GLU A 40 -13.98 -12.57 -9.62
CA GLU A 40 -15.38 -12.52 -10.04
C GLU A 40 -16.18 -11.45 -9.28
N ASP A 41 -15.87 -11.24 -8.00
CA ASP A 41 -16.55 -10.23 -7.18
C ASP A 41 -16.10 -8.81 -7.53
N LEU A 42 -14.87 -8.67 -8.03
CA LEU A 42 -14.41 -7.40 -8.62
C LEU A 42 -15.22 -7.04 -9.87
N TYR A 43 -15.43 -8.02 -10.76
CA TYR A 43 -16.23 -7.83 -11.97
C TYR A 43 -17.67 -7.43 -11.66
N LYS A 44 -18.29 -8.10 -10.67
CA LYS A 44 -19.63 -7.74 -10.19
C LYS A 44 -19.67 -6.31 -9.65
N ARG A 45 -18.67 -5.92 -8.84
CA ARG A 45 -18.64 -4.58 -8.23
C ARG A 45 -18.53 -3.45 -9.25
N PHE A 46 -17.77 -3.66 -10.33
CA PHE A 46 -17.60 -2.67 -11.40
C PHE A 46 -18.62 -2.83 -12.54
N ASN A 47 -19.62 -3.71 -12.41
CA ASN A 47 -20.60 -4.03 -13.44
C ASN A 47 -19.96 -4.39 -14.79
N ILE A 48 -18.83 -5.08 -14.77
CA ILE A 48 -18.13 -5.50 -15.99
C ILE A 48 -18.90 -6.70 -16.55
N PRO A 49 -19.37 -6.64 -17.81
CA PRO A 49 -20.11 -7.74 -18.40
C PRO A 49 -19.17 -8.94 -18.64
N GLY A 50 -19.64 -10.13 -18.25
CA GLY A 50 -18.93 -11.39 -18.43
C GLY A 50 -18.14 -11.86 -17.21
N ALA A 51 -17.65 -13.10 -17.29
CA ALA A 51 -16.74 -13.66 -16.30
C ALA A 51 -15.29 -13.26 -16.63
N PRO A 52 -14.38 -13.25 -15.63
CA PRO A 52 -12.96 -13.06 -15.89
C PRO A 52 -12.45 -14.07 -16.94
N PRO A 53 -11.65 -13.62 -17.93
CA PRO A 53 -11.13 -14.50 -18.96
C PRO A 53 -10.18 -15.55 -18.35
N ALA A 54 -10.17 -16.75 -18.91
CA ALA A 54 -9.33 -17.86 -18.42
C ALA A 54 -7.81 -17.52 -18.40
N SER A 55 -7.38 -16.54 -19.20
CA SER A 55 -6.00 -16.03 -19.20
C SER A 55 -5.59 -15.34 -17.90
N MET A 56 -6.55 -14.87 -17.08
CA MET A 56 -6.27 -14.27 -15.77
C MET A 56 -6.06 -15.33 -14.66
N GLY A 57 -6.17 -16.62 -14.97
CA GLY A 57 -5.94 -17.69 -14.01
C GLY A 57 -7.10 -17.89 -13.04
N ARG A 58 -6.79 -18.34 -11.82
CA ARG A 58 -7.82 -18.62 -10.80
C ARG A 58 -8.21 -17.33 -10.10
N GLY A 59 -9.50 -17.03 -10.00
CA GLY A 59 -9.99 -15.80 -9.36
C GLY A 59 -9.55 -15.63 -7.90
N ARG A 60 -9.26 -16.72 -7.17
CA ARG A 60 -8.78 -16.69 -5.78
C ARG A 60 -7.33 -16.22 -5.62
N ASP A 61 -6.53 -16.27 -6.67
CA ASP A 61 -5.14 -15.81 -6.63
C ASP A 61 -5.05 -14.28 -6.76
N TRP A 62 -6.19 -13.60 -6.92
CA TRP A 62 -6.30 -12.15 -7.02
C TRP A 62 -6.77 -11.56 -5.70
N ASN A 63 -5.95 -10.65 -5.18
CA ASN A 63 -6.32 -9.73 -4.10
C ASN A 63 -6.19 -8.31 -4.65
N VAL A 64 -7.32 -7.67 -4.97
CA VAL A 64 -7.34 -6.33 -5.60
C VAL A 64 -7.77 -5.28 -4.60
N ASP A 65 -6.84 -4.43 -4.19
CA ASP A 65 -7.11 -3.29 -3.32
C ASP A 65 -7.88 -2.21 -4.07
N LEU A 66 -9.01 -1.76 -3.51
CA LEU A 66 -9.77 -0.64 -4.07
C LEU A 66 -9.00 0.68 -4.01
N ILE A 67 -8.17 0.85 -2.99
CA ILE A 67 -7.35 2.04 -2.77
C ILE A 67 -5.95 1.57 -2.43
N PRO A 68 -5.10 1.27 -3.44
CA PRO A 68 -3.73 0.83 -3.19
C PRO A 68 -2.95 1.96 -2.52
N LYS A 69 -2.30 1.65 -1.39
CA LYS A 69 -1.46 2.59 -0.64
C LYS A 69 -0.11 1.96 -0.34
N PHE A 70 0.94 2.70 -0.65
CA PHE A 70 2.29 2.34 -0.22
C PHE A 70 2.55 2.89 1.17
N LEU A 71 3.35 2.16 1.95
CA LEU A 71 3.83 2.69 3.20
C LEU A 71 5.33 3.00 3.14
N MET A 72 5.68 4.16 3.67
CA MET A 72 7.07 4.55 3.86
C MET A 72 7.72 3.61 4.90
N ALA A 73 8.83 2.95 4.59
CA ALA A 73 9.46 1.99 5.51
C ALA A 73 9.82 2.58 6.90
N ASN A 74 10.16 3.87 6.97
CA ASN A 74 10.42 4.57 8.23
C ASN A 74 9.32 5.60 8.56
N GLY A 75 8.10 5.34 8.10
CA GLY A 75 6.92 6.14 8.42
C GLY A 75 6.44 5.89 9.86
N GLN A 76 5.69 6.86 10.40
CA GLN A 76 5.04 6.70 11.71
C GLN A 76 4.09 5.50 11.75
N LEU A 77 3.44 5.19 10.62
CA LEU A 77 2.51 4.07 10.52
C LEU A 77 3.20 2.71 10.71
N VAL A 78 4.36 2.50 10.08
CA VAL A 78 5.14 1.25 10.27
C VAL A 78 5.59 1.11 11.72
N LYS A 79 5.99 2.21 12.37
CA LYS A 79 6.34 2.21 13.80
C LYS A 79 5.17 1.85 14.70
N MET A 80 3.96 2.34 14.39
CA MET A 80 2.75 1.95 15.13
C MET A 80 2.43 0.47 14.97
N LEU A 81 2.60 -0.10 13.76
CA LEU A 81 2.37 -1.52 13.52
C LEU A 81 3.38 -2.42 14.21
N LEU A 82 4.63 -1.96 14.36
CA LEU A 82 5.64 -2.62 15.17
C LEU A 82 5.25 -2.60 16.66
N PHE A 83 4.74 -1.48 17.15
CA PHE A 83 4.28 -1.34 18.54
C PHE A 83 3.09 -2.25 18.87
N THR A 84 2.16 -2.43 17.94
CA THR A 84 1.00 -3.32 18.13
C THR A 84 1.29 -4.79 17.85
N GLU A 85 2.53 -5.15 17.51
CA GLU A 85 2.97 -6.50 17.13
C GLU A 85 2.21 -7.14 15.95
N VAL A 86 1.42 -6.37 15.21
CA VAL A 86 0.64 -6.85 14.05
C VAL A 86 1.56 -7.25 12.89
N THR A 87 2.79 -6.75 12.88
CA THR A 87 3.83 -7.13 11.90
C THR A 87 4.17 -8.62 11.89
N ARG A 88 3.78 -9.40 12.91
CA ARG A 88 3.92 -10.86 12.90
C ARG A 88 2.97 -11.58 11.93
N TYR A 89 1.89 -10.90 11.52
CA TYR A 89 0.86 -11.43 10.64
C TYR A 89 0.91 -10.81 9.23
N LEU A 90 1.82 -9.87 9.00
CA LEU A 90 1.90 -9.11 7.76
C LEU A 90 3.28 -9.27 7.15
N ASP A 91 3.32 -9.77 5.93
CA ASP A 91 4.53 -9.81 5.13
C ASP A 91 4.66 -8.56 4.27
N PHE A 92 5.87 -8.01 4.31
CA PHE A 92 6.21 -6.79 3.61
C PHE A 92 7.14 -7.08 2.45
N LYS A 93 6.82 -6.51 1.30
CA LYS A 93 7.68 -6.54 0.12
C LYS A 93 8.12 -5.13 -0.23
N VAL A 94 9.42 -4.99 -0.46
CA VAL A 94 10.02 -3.73 -0.93
C VAL A 94 9.61 -3.48 -2.38
N THR A 95 9.19 -2.24 -2.68
CA THR A 95 8.91 -1.83 -4.05
C THR A 95 10.20 -1.66 -4.87
N GLU A 96 10.19 -2.07 -6.14
CA GLU A 96 11.39 -2.06 -6.99
C GLU A 96 11.86 -0.65 -7.38
N GLY A 97 10.95 0.32 -7.41
CA GLY A 97 11.30 1.69 -7.73
C GLY A 97 10.11 2.64 -7.75
N SER A 98 10.44 3.92 -7.63
CA SER A 98 9.50 5.02 -7.78
C SER A 98 9.77 5.77 -9.09
N PHE A 99 8.71 6.24 -9.74
CA PHE A 99 8.79 6.89 -11.05
C PHE A 99 7.98 8.19 -11.07
N VAL A 100 8.48 9.18 -11.81
CA VAL A 100 7.85 10.48 -12.01
C VAL A 100 7.57 10.70 -13.49
N TYR A 101 6.34 11.12 -13.79
CA TYR A 101 5.95 11.52 -15.13
C TYR A 101 6.24 13.01 -15.37
N LYS A 102 7.01 13.31 -16.42
CA LYS A 102 7.30 14.70 -16.83
C LYS A 102 7.39 14.79 -18.34
N GLY A 103 6.55 15.62 -18.95
CA GLY A 103 6.64 15.95 -20.38
C GLY A 103 6.53 14.73 -21.30
N GLY A 104 5.54 13.85 -21.07
CA GLY A 104 5.31 12.69 -21.94
C GLY A 104 6.22 11.49 -21.67
N LYS A 105 7.16 11.60 -20.72
CA LYS A 105 8.12 10.54 -20.39
C LYS A 105 8.10 10.23 -18.89
N ILE A 106 8.35 8.96 -18.58
CA ILE A 106 8.47 8.46 -17.21
C ILE A 106 9.95 8.39 -16.86
N TYR A 107 10.33 8.93 -15.71
CA TYR A 107 11.70 8.93 -15.20
C TYR A 107 11.74 8.22 -13.85
N LYS A 108 12.74 7.36 -13.64
CA LYS A 108 12.99 6.75 -12.33
C LYS A 108 13.44 7.83 -11.35
N VAL A 109 12.84 7.87 -10.16
CA VAL A 109 13.30 8.70 -9.07
C VAL A 109 14.61 8.11 -8.55
N PRO A 110 15.70 8.89 -8.49
CA PRO A 110 16.97 8.37 -8.04
C PRO A 110 16.89 8.01 -6.55
N SER A 111 17.29 6.78 -6.23
CA SER A 111 17.31 6.23 -4.88
C SER A 111 18.72 6.22 -4.27
N THR A 112 19.75 6.40 -5.11
CA THR A 112 21.16 6.46 -4.73
C THR A 112 21.84 7.71 -5.28
N GLU A 113 22.99 8.08 -4.71
CA GLU A 113 23.79 9.21 -5.19
C GLU A 113 24.29 8.99 -6.61
N ALA A 114 24.68 7.76 -6.95
CA ALA A 114 25.08 7.39 -8.31
C ALA A 114 23.94 7.56 -9.32
N GLU A 115 22.73 7.11 -8.98
CA GLU A 115 21.54 7.29 -9.84
C GLU A 115 21.16 8.77 -9.99
N ALA A 116 21.31 9.57 -8.94
CA ALA A 116 21.00 10.99 -9.01
C ALA A 116 21.96 11.76 -9.93
N LEU A 117 23.24 11.42 -9.89
CA LEU A 117 24.26 11.99 -10.78
C LEU A 117 24.03 11.60 -12.24
N ALA A 118 23.58 10.37 -12.48
CA ALA A 118 23.23 9.86 -13.81
C ALA A 118 21.86 10.37 -14.33
N SER A 119 20.97 10.82 -13.44
CA SER A 119 19.61 11.20 -13.83
C SER A 119 19.57 12.53 -14.61
N THR A 120 18.99 12.48 -15.81
CA THR A 120 18.75 13.66 -16.67
C THR A 120 17.53 14.46 -16.20
N ALA A 121 16.69 13.86 -15.36
CA ALA A 121 15.56 14.52 -14.72
C ALA A 121 16.05 15.38 -13.56
N ARG A 122 16.63 16.56 -13.87
CA ARG A 122 16.82 17.64 -12.90
C ARG A 122 15.72 18.70 -13.06
N PRO A 123 14.56 18.58 -12.41
CA PRO A 123 13.74 19.75 -12.10
C PRO A 123 14.41 20.55 -10.96
N PRO A 124 14.01 21.80 -10.69
CA PRO A 124 14.60 22.66 -9.66
C PRO A 124 14.19 22.19 -8.26
N TRP A 125 14.64 21.00 -7.88
CA TRP A 125 14.54 20.49 -6.52
C TRP A 125 15.84 20.84 -5.85
N ASN A 126 15.81 21.68 -4.82
CA ASN A 126 16.96 21.83 -3.92
C ASN A 126 17.34 20.42 -3.46
N SER A 127 18.54 19.98 -3.86
CA SER A 127 19.03 18.58 -3.87
C SER A 127 19.03 17.87 -2.51
N ARG A 128 18.53 18.51 -1.46
CA ARG A 128 18.40 17.98 -0.10
C ARG A 128 16.99 17.49 0.24
N VAL A 129 15.93 18.12 -0.30
CA VAL A 129 14.54 17.86 0.15
C VAL A 129 13.93 16.63 -0.53
N ALA A 130 14.11 16.46 -1.84
CA ALA A 130 13.62 15.27 -2.55
C ALA A 130 14.44 14.00 -2.21
N PHE A 131 15.76 14.17 -2.01
CA PHE A 131 16.67 13.09 -1.65
C PHE A 131 16.33 12.43 -0.31
N LEU A 132 15.91 13.22 0.68
CA LEU A 132 15.51 12.73 2.00
C LEU A 132 14.14 12.06 2.00
N CYS A 133 13.21 12.49 1.12
CA CYS A 133 11.90 11.84 1.00
C CYS A 133 12.01 10.43 0.43
N PHE A 134 12.89 10.18 -0.55
CA PHE A 134 12.88 8.93 -1.34
C PHE A 134 14.02 7.94 -1.06
N LYS A 135 15.05 8.29 -0.26
CA LYS A 135 16.01 7.30 0.27
C LYS A 135 15.36 6.26 1.21
N ARG A 136 14.06 6.40 1.54
CA ARG A 136 13.30 5.48 2.39
C ARG A 136 12.35 4.67 1.53
N LEU A 137 12.81 3.48 1.19
CA LEU A 137 12.08 2.41 0.49
C LEU A 137 10.60 2.38 0.89
N ASP A 138 9.71 2.42 -0.10
CA ASP A 138 8.31 2.15 0.11
C ASP A 138 8.09 0.64 0.14
N ILE A 139 7.32 0.17 1.11
CA ILE A 139 6.93 -1.23 1.28
C ILE A 139 5.45 -1.40 0.98
N THR A 140 5.15 -2.47 0.26
CA THR A 140 3.80 -2.95 0.00
C THR A 140 3.51 -4.10 0.95
N TYR A 141 2.29 -4.13 1.47
CA TYR A 141 1.81 -5.22 2.30
C TYR A 141 1.20 -6.28 1.39
N LEU A 142 1.55 -7.54 1.61
CA LEU A 142 0.92 -8.65 0.92
C LEU A 142 -0.16 -9.21 1.85
N PHE A 143 -1.42 -9.03 1.48
CA PHE A 143 -2.49 -9.92 1.97
C PHE A 143 -2.37 -11.23 1.18
N TRP A 144 -1.95 -12.30 1.87
CA TRP A 144 -2.12 -13.67 1.39
C TRP A 144 -3.55 -14.14 1.65
#